data_AF-A0A6A7LWV1-F1
#
_entry.id   AF-A0A6A7LWV1-F1
#
_cell.length_a   1.000
_cell.length_b   1.000
_cell.length_c   1.000
_cell.angle_alpha   90.00
_cell.angle_beta   90.00
_cell.angle_gamma   90.00
#
_symmetry.space_group_name_H-M   'P 1'
#
loop_
_entity.id
_entity.type
_entity.pdbx_description
1 polymer ?
#
loop_
_entity_poly.entity_id
_entity_poly.type
_entity_poly.pdbx_seq_one_letter_code
_entity_poly.pdbx_strand_id
1 'polypeptide(L)'
;MSFTALTVYESPDRTGLPLAYTTLSQVTMQRPLKVISPGDGPRTEFYYDGKTVNAYEPAAKLVATVAAPDTIDAMLRAAFERAAIYFPFTDLVVRDPMKTIGEDLRGAFVVGKSMVVGGVPTDIVVLVGKFAHVQLWIGSDDKLPRMAKAIFLEDPARYRHTVMFSDWKIDPPLAADAFAFTAPAGTARIPFAPPGAMEKGK
;
A
#
# COMPACT_ATOMS: atom_id res chain seq x y z
N MET A 1 2.40 13.28 -6.47
CA MET A 1 2.99 13.18 -5.12
C MET A 1 3.93 11.99 -5.00
N SER A 2 4.83 12.00 -4.02
CA SER A 2 5.63 10.84 -3.60
C SER A 2 5.79 10.80 -2.08
N PHE A 3 6.00 9.61 -1.52
CA PHE A 3 6.26 9.41 -0.10
C PHE A 3 6.93 8.04 0.14
N THR A 4 7.46 7.86 1.34
CA THR A 4 7.91 6.56 1.86
C THR A 4 6.85 6.03 2.83
N ALA A 5 6.51 4.74 2.73
CA ALA A 5 5.65 4.04 3.66
C ALA A 5 6.39 2.85 4.28
N LEU A 6 6.63 2.91 5.58
CA LEU A 6 7.11 1.77 6.38
C LEU A 6 5.88 1.09 6.99
N THR A 7 5.62 -0.15 6.62
CA THR A 7 4.47 -0.90 7.13
C THR A 7 4.92 -2.04 8.02
N VAL A 8 4.32 -2.15 9.20
CA VAL A 8 4.36 -3.34 10.05
C VAL A 8 3.04 -4.08 9.90
N TYR A 9 3.10 -5.33 9.48
CA TYR A 9 1.98 -6.26 9.47
C TYR A 9 2.08 -7.16 10.69
N GLU A 10 0.95 -7.41 11.33
CA GLU A 10 0.90 -8.27 12.50
C GLU A 10 -0.26 -9.25 12.40
N SER A 11 0.08 -10.54 12.49
CA SER A 11 -0.81 -11.69 12.42
C SER A 11 -0.31 -12.80 13.35
N PRO A 12 -1.13 -13.77 13.78
CA PRO A 12 -0.67 -14.84 14.65
C PRO A 12 0.39 -15.72 13.99
N ASP A 13 1.38 -16.15 14.78
CA ASP A 13 2.34 -17.17 14.39
C ASP A 13 1.86 -18.59 14.67
N ARG A 14 2.75 -19.57 14.51
CA ARG A 14 2.49 -20.99 14.81
C ARG A 14 2.12 -21.29 16.27
N THR A 15 2.33 -20.36 17.19
CA THR A 15 1.95 -20.44 18.61
C THR A 15 0.65 -19.70 18.91
N GLY A 16 0.09 -18.97 17.94
CA GLY A 16 -1.07 -18.11 18.10
C GLY A 16 -0.75 -16.72 18.67
N LEU A 17 0.53 -16.41 18.92
CA LEU A 17 0.96 -15.09 19.39
C LEU A 17 1.16 -14.14 18.20
N PRO A 18 0.97 -12.82 18.38
CA PRO A 18 1.22 -11.86 17.32
C PRO A 18 2.69 -11.91 16.85
N LEU A 19 2.89 -12.05 15.55
CA LEU A 19 4.16 -11.92 14.86
C LEU A 19 4.09 -10.74 13.91
N ALA A 20 5.11 -9.89 13.99
CA ALA A 20 5.26 -8.73 13.16
C ALA A 20 6.28 -8.98 12.03
N TYR A 21 5.96 -8.54 10.83
CA TYR A 21 6.94 -8.38 9.76
C TYR A 21 6.79 -6.99 9.14
N THR A 22 7.88 -6.48 8.58
CA THR A 22 7.96 -5.10 8.11
C THR A 22 8.18 -5.07 6.60
N THR A 23 7.68 -4.04 5.94
CA THR A 23 8.01 -3.73 4.55
C THR A 23 8.23 -2.24 4.39
N LEU A 24 9.12 -1.87 3.48
CA LEU A 24 9.32 -0.49 3.04
C LEU A 24 8.79 -0.32 1.61
N SER A 25 8.05 0.75 1.36
CA SER A 25 7.55 1.11 0.03
C SER A 25 7.89 2.55 -0.29
N GLN A 26 8.60 2.77 -1.39
CA GLN A 26 8.81 4.08 -1.99
C GLN A 26 7.73 4.29 -3.05
N VAL A 27 6.82 5.22 -2.80
CA VAL A 27 5.62 5.43 -3.60
C VAL A 27 5.76 6.72 -4.41
N THR A 28 5.50 6.63 -5.71
CA THR A 28 5.36 7.78 -6.62
C THR A 28 4.03 7.65 -7.33
N MET A 29 3.26 8.75 -7.39
CA MET A 29 1.92 8.73 -7.97
C MET A 29 1.60 10.04 -8.68
N GLN A 30 1.06 9.93 -9.91
CA GLN A 30 0.41 11.02 -10.64
C GLN A 30 -0.87 10.52 -11.34
N ARG A 31 -1.52 9.51 -10.73
CA ARG A 31 -2.64 8.71 -11.26
C ARG A 31 -2.25 7.60 -12.26
N PRO A 32 -1.01 7.60 -12.77
CA PRO A 32 -0.18 6.41 -12.77
C PRO A 32 0.43 6.15 -11.38
N LEU A 33 0.89 4.93 -11.11
CA LEU A 33 1.43 4.52 -9.82
C LEU A 33 2.74 3.75 -10.01
N LYS A 34 3.73 4.07 -9.18
CA LYS A 34 4.96 3.30 -9.02
C LYS A 34 5.20 3.03 -7.54
N VAL A 35 5.45 1.77 -7.19
CA VAL A 35 5.82 1.34 -5.85
C VAL A 35 7.11 0.52 -5.95
N ILE A 36 8.15 0.95 -5.26
CA ILE A 36 9.40 0.20 -5.16
C ILE A 36 9.57 -0.25 -3.70
N SER A 37 9.68 -1.55 -3.49
CA SER A 37 10.05 -2.13 -2.21
C SER A 37 11.52 -2.55 -2.27
N PRO A 38 12.44 -1.79 -1.65
CA PRO A 38 13.87 -2.00 -1.84
C PRO A 38 14.43 -3.21 -1.08
N GLY A 39 13.72 -3.72 -0.06
CA GLY A 39 14.17 -4.83 0.78
C GLY A 39 13.21 -5.13 1.94
N ASP A 40 13.73 -5.78 2.99
CA ASP A 40 12.96 -6.38 4.09
C ASP A 40 12.06 -7.54 3.61
N GLY A 41 12.68 -8.41 2.81
CA GLY A 41 12.07 -9.30 1.84
C GLY A 41 12.77 -9.15 0.48
N PRO A 42 12.34 -9.87 -0.56
CA PRO A 42 12.83 -9.64 -1.92
C PRO A 42 12.56 -8.21 -2.37
N ARG A 43 13.51 -7.60 -3.08
CA ARG A 43 13.24 -6.34 -3.79
C ARG A 43 12.14 -6.59 -4.82
N THR A 44 11.11 -5.76 -4.80
CA THR A 44 10.01 -5.82 -5.77
C THR A 44 9.67 -4.44 -6.29
N GLU A 45 9.20 -4.38 -7.52
CA GLU A 45 8.84 -3.14 -8.20
C GLU A 45 7.49 -3.31 -8.87
N PHE A 46 6.58 -2.38 -8.63
CA PHE A 46 5.24 -2.35 -9.19
C PHE A 46 5.07 -1.07 -9.98
N TYR A 47 4.74 -1.21 -11.27
CA TYR A 47 4.50 -0.10 -12.18
C TYR A 47 3.09 -0.20 -12.75
N TYR A 48 2.40 0.92 -12.77
CA TYR A 48 1.15 1.11 -13.46
C TYR A 48 1.20 2.42 -14.24
N ASP A 49 1.11 2.33 -15.57
CA ASP A 49 1.23 3.47 -16.49
C ASP A 49 -0.13 4.09 -16.88
N GLY A 50 -1.23 3.60 -16.32
CA GLY A 50 -2.60 3.95 -16.71
C GLY A 50 -3.28 2.91 -17.60
N LYS A 51 -2.57 1.89 -18.10
CA LYS A 51 -3.10 0.85 -18.99
C LYS A 51 -2.53 -0.54 -18.74
N THR A 52 -1.31 -0.61 -18.21
CA THR A 52 -0.54 -1.83 -18.01
C THR A 52 0.01 -1.85 -16.60
N VAL A 53 -0.10 -3.00 -15.95
CA VAL A 53 0.62 -3.29 -14.70
C VAL A 53 1.83 -4.15 -15.02
N ASN A 54 2.98 -3.80 -14.43
CA ASN A 54 4.17 -4.64 -14.39
C ASN A 54 4.58 -4.85 -12.93
N ALA A 55 4.62 -6.10 -12.48
CA ALA A 55 5.19 -6.50 -11.21
C ALA A 55 6.51 -7.24 -11.48
N TYR A 56 7.62 -6.68 -11.02
CA TYR A 56 8.97 -7.13 -11.32
C TYR A 56 9.74 -7.46 -10.05
N GLU A 57 10.42 -8.60 -10.05
CA GLU A 57 11.36 -9.01 -9.00
C GLU A 57 12.77 -9.09 -9.60
N PRO A 58 13.64 -8.09 -9.33
CA PRO A 58 14.94 -8.01 -9.98
C PRO A 58 15.88 -9.18 -9.70
N ALA A 59 15.87 -9.71 -8.47
CA ALA A 59 16.75 -10.79 -8.07
C ALA A 59 16.43 -12.10 -8.82
N ALA A 60 15.14 -12.41 -8.96
CA ALA A 60 14.66 -13.58 -9.69
C ALA A 60 14.60 -13.36 -11.21
N LYS A 61 14.75 -12.12 -11.69
CA LYS A 61 14.55 -11.71 -13.08
C LYS A 61 13.18 -12.14 -13.61
N LEU A 62 12.14 -11.98 -12.79
CA LEU A 62 10.77 -12.35 -13.14
C LEU A 62 9.90 -11.11 -13.29
N VAL A 63 9.08 -11.06 -14.33
CA VAL A 63 8.05 -10.03 -14.50
C VAL A 63 6.69 -10.64 -14.80
N ALA A 64 5.66 -10.14 -14.14
CA ALA A 64 4.28 -10.32 -14.54
C ALA A 64 3.77 -9.02 -15.18
N THR A 65 3.35 -9.09 -16.44
CA THR A 65 2.81 -7.95 -17.20
C THR A 65 1.36 -8.24 -17.59
N VAL A 66 0.44 -7.34 -17.28
CA VAL A 66 -0.99 -7.53 -17.59
C VAL A 66 -1.64 -6.21 -17.98
N ALA A 67 -2.60 -6.25 -18.90
CA ALA A 67 -3.50 -5.13 -19.13
C ALA A 67 -4.30 -4.84 -17.86
N ALA A 68 -4.40 -3.57 -17.50
CA ALA A 68 -5.07 -3.10 -16.31
C ALA A 68 -6.21 -2.13 -16.66
N PRO A 69 -7.22 -1.99 -15.78
CA PRO A 69 -8.19 -0.92 -15.88
C PRO A 69 -7.51 0.46 -16.00
N ASP A 70 -8.24 1.43 -16.54
CA ASP A 70 -7.76 2.79 -16.84
C ASP A 70 -7.77 3.74 -15.62
N THR A 71 -8.20 3.25 -14.46
CA THR A 71 -8.18 3.99 -13.20
C THR A 71 -7.35 3.26 -12.15
N ILE A 72 -6.63 4.03 -11.33
CA ILE A 72 -5.84 3.50 -10.21
C ILE A 72 -6.71 2.70 -9.24
N ASP A 73 -7.92 3.18 -8.93
CA ASP A 73 -8.87 2.53 -8.02
C ASP A 73 -9.27 1.13 -8.53
N ALA A 74 -9.66 1.02 -9.81
CA ALA A 74 -10.02 -0.26 -10.41
C ALA A 74 -8.81 -1.17 -10.60
N MET A 75 -7.64 -0.61 -10.91
CA MET A 75 -6.39 -1.36 -11.02
C MET A 75 -5.98 -1.97 -9.69
N LEU A 76 -5.99 -1.21 -8.58
CA LEU A 76 -5.63 -1.70 -7.26
C LEU A 76 -6.57 -2.81 -6.80
N ARG A 77 -7.88 -2.66 -7.06
CA ARG A 77 -8.88 -3.71 -6.82
C ARG A 77 -8.55 -4.97 -7.63
N ALA A 78 -8.29 -4.84 -8.93
CA ALA A 78 -7.97 -5.99 -9.78
C ALA A 78 -6.67 -6.68 -9.38
N ALA A 79 -5.65 -5.91 -8.96
CA ALA A 79 -4.37 -6.45 -8.48
C ALA A 79 -4.56 -7.29 -7.20
N PHE A 80 -5.40 -6.82 -6.28
CA PHE A 80 -5.77 -7.55 -5.08
C PHE A 80 -6.55 -8.83 -5.42
N GLU A 81 -7.64 -8.72 -6.17
CA GLU A 81 -8.52 -9.86 -6.48
C GLU A 81 -7.81 -10.97 -7.29
N ARG A 82 -6.87 -10.61 -8.17
CA ARG A 82 -6.21 -11.56 -9.08
C ARG A 82 -4.90 -12.13 -8.54
N ALA A 83 -4.16 -11.38 -7.73
CA ALA A 83 -2.83 -11.81 -7.28
C ALA A 83 -2.54 -11.50 -5.80
N ALA A 84 -3.55 -11.12 -5.02
CA ALA A 84 -3.40 -10.75 -3.61
C ALA A 84 -2.36 -9.63 -3.39
N ILE A 85 -2.13 -8.77 -4.39
CA ILE A 85 -1.27 -7.60 -4.22
C ILE A 85 -2.06 -6.55 -3.45
N TYR A 86 -1.59 -6.25 -2.25
CA TYR A 86 -2.20 -5.30 -1.35
C TYR A 86 -1.14 -4.36 -0.80
N PHE A 87 -1.46 -3.06 -0.80
CA PHE A 87 -0.66 -2.05 -0.12
C PHE A 87 -1.49 -1.38 0.99
N PRO A 88 -1.02 -1.39 2.25
CA PRO A 88 -1.74 -0.79 3.38
C PRO A 88 -1.97 0.73 3.27
N PHE A 89 -1.31 1.41 2.33
CA PHE A 89 -1.49 2.83 2.03
C PHE A 89 -2.45 3.09 0.86
N THR A 90 -3.09 2.06 0.29
CA THR A 90 -3.95 2.20 -0.89
C THR A 90 -5.06 3.24 -0.70
N ASP A 91 -5.65 3.30 0.49
CA ASP A 91 -6.70 4.27 0.82
C ASP A 91 -6.25 5.74 0.71
N LEU A 92 -4.94 6.03 0.70
CA LEU A 92 -4.40 7.38 0.50
C LEU A 92 -4.13 7.75 -0.96
N VAL A 93 -4.10 6.77 -1.87
CA VAL A 93 -3.72 6.96 -3.28
C VAL A 93 -4.90 6.81 -4.24
N VAL A 94 -6.05 6.33 -3.76
CA VAL A 94 -7.30 6.31 -4.52
C VAL A 94 -7.79 7.73 -4.83
N ARG A 95 -8.69 7.85 -5.81
CA ARG A 95 -9.15 9.16 -6.30
C ARG A 95 -9.86 9.99 -5.23
N ASP A 96 -10.67 9.34 -4.40
CA ASP A 96 -11.43 9.98 -3.32
C ASP A 96 -11.39 9.10 -2.05
N PRO A 97 -10.35 9.25 -1.22
CA PRO A 97 -10.21 8.50 0.03
C PRO A 97 -11.45 8.60 0.92
N MET A 98 -12.05 9.79 1.01
CA MET A 98 -13.15 10.04 1.94
C MET A 98 -14.46 9.45 1.47
N LYS A 99 -14.68 9.34 0.15
CA LYS A 99 -15.81 8.58 -0.38
C LYS A 99 -15.71 7.11 -0.01
N THR A 100 -14.56 6.48 -0.27
CA THR A 100 -14.34 5.06 0.03
C THR A 100 -14.47 4.77 1.53
N ILE A 101 -13.86 5.61 2.37
CA ILE A 101 -13.95 5.49 3.83
C ILE A 101 -15.38 5.75 4.31
N GLY A 102 -16.06 6.74 3.73
CA GLY A 102 -17.38 7.21 4.15
C GLY A 102 -18.51 6.21 3.91
N GLU A 103 -18.44 5.40 2.86
CA GLU A 103 -19.47 4.40 2.51
C GLU A 103 -19.72 3.38 3.62
N ASP A 104 -18.67 2.99 4.36
CA ASP A 104 -18.72 2.00 5.44
C ASP A 104 -18.53 2.61 6.84
N LEU A 105 -18.47 3.93 6.97
CA LEU A 105 -18.17 4.62 8.22
C LEU A 105 -19.34 4.48 9.22
N ARG A 106 -19.05 3.93 10.39
CA ARG A 106 -19.99 3.76 11.51
C ARG A 106 -19.77 4.77 12.63
N GLY A 107 -18.58 5.34 12.73
CA GLY A 107 -18.25 6.36 13.70
C GLY A 107 -16.91 7.02 13.40
N ALA A 108 -16.78 8.27 13.81
CA ALA A 108 -15.52 8.99 13.78
C ALA A 108 -15.42 9.93 14.97
N PHE A 109 -14.22 10.07 15.54
CA PHE A 109 -13.98 11.01 16.62
C PHE A 109 -12.53 11.48 16.65
N VAL A 110 -12.34 12.70 17.16
CA VAL A 110 -11.02 13.29 17.41
C VAL A 110 -10.55 12.83 18.78
N VAL A 111 -9.34 12.28 18.85
CA VAL A 111 -8.71 11.84 20.12
C VAL A 111 -7.97 12.99 20.78
N GLY A 112 -7.37 13.88 19.99
CA GLY A 112 -6.55 14.99 20.45
C GLY A 112 -5.34 15.18 19.55
N LYS A 113 -4.22 15.62 20.14
CA LYS A 113 -2.97 15.87 19.42
C LYS A 113 -1.83 14.99 19.94
N SER A 114 -0.88 14.65 19.07
CA SER A 114 0.42 14.08 19.45
C SER A 114 1.55 15.00 19.01
N MET A 115 2.55 15.15 19.88
CA MET A 115 3.76 15.94 19.61
C MET A 115 4.98 15.06 19.28
N VAL A 116 4.81 13.74 19.19
CA VAL A 116 5.93 12.77 19.09
C VAL A 116 5.84 11.83 17.89
N VAL A 117 4.77 11.92 17.08
CA VAL A 117 4.57 11.05 15.90
C VAL A 117 4.84 11.83 14.61
N GLY A 118 5.69 11.30 13.74
CA GLY A 118 5.95 11.89 12.42
C GLY A 118 6.81 13.15 12.40
N GLY A 119 7.45 13.50 13.53
CA GLY A 119 8.36 14.64 13.65
C GLY A 119 7.67 16.02 13.65
N VAL A 120 6.34 16.07 13.67
CA VAL A 120 5.53 17.30 13.68
C VAL A 120 4.35 17.15 14.63
N PRO A 121 3.72 18.24 15.11
CA PRO A 121 2.42 18.15 15.77
C PRO A 121 1.40 17.49 14.85
N THR A 122 0.63 16.54 15.40
CA THR A 122 -0.38 15.79 14.65
C THR A 122 -1.73 15.84 15.35
N ASP A 123 -2.79 15.94 14.57
CA ASP A 123 -4.16 15.65 15.00
C ASP A 123 -4.42 14.16 14.86
N ILE A 124 -5.06 13.60 15.89
CA ILE A 124 -5.36 12.18 15.98
C ILE A 124 -6.85 11.99 15.79
N VAL A 125 -7.23 11.21 14.78
CA VAL A 125 -8.61 10.84 14.50
C VAL A 125 -8.76 9.33 14.50
N VAL A 126 -9.92 8.86 14.93
CA VAL A 126 -10.32 7.46 14.83
C VAL A 126 -11.49 7.37 13.87
N LEU A 127 -11.42 6.41 12.96
CA LEU A 127 -12.44 6.05 11.99
C LEU A 127 -12.83 4.60 12.24
N VAL A 128 -14.11 4.37 12.55
CA VAL A 128 -14.66 3.05 12.80
C VAL A 128 -15.54 2.69 11.63
N GLY A 129 -15.05 1.81 10.76
CA GLY A 129 -15.79 1.31 9.61
C GLY A 129 -16.48 -0.02 9.90
N LYS A 130 -17.11 -0.59 8.87
CA LYS A 130 -17.61 -1.97 8.88
C LYS A 130 -16.48 -2.99 9.03
N PHE A 131 -15.43 -2.86 8.23
CA PHE A 131 -14.37 -3.86 8.09
C PHE A 131 -13.11 -3.55 8.90
N ALA A 132 -12.87 -2.28 9.22
CA ALA A 132 -11.64 -1.86 9.88
C ALA A 132 -11.91 -0.76 10.92
N HIS A 133 -11.13 -0.78 12.00
CA HIS A 133 -10.99 0.32 12.94
C HIS A 133 -9.61 0.95 12.74
N VAL A 134 -9.58 2.21 12.31
CA VAL A 134 -8.35 2.92 11.94
C VAL A 134 -8.12 4.11 12.84
N GLN A 135 -6.94 4.21 13.43
CA GLN A 135 -6.46 5.42 14.09
C GLN A 135 -5.41 6.10 13.19
N LEU A 136 -5.61 7.38 12.90
CA LEU A 136 -4.76 8.17 12.01
C LEU A 136 -4.11 9.32 12.78
N TRP A 137 -2.84 9.56 12.48
CA TRP A 137 -2.09 10.75 12.88
C TRP A 137 -1.84 11.58 11.63
N ILE A 138 -2.34 12.80 11.63
CA ILE A 138 -2.31 13.71 10.48
C ILE A 138 -1.58 14.97 10.92
N GLY A 139 -0.61 15.45 10.14
CA GLY A 139 0.12 16.68 10.46
C GLY A 139 -0.85 17.84 10.66
N SER A 140 -0.75 18.54 11.81
CA SER A 140 -1.71 19.57 12.19
C SER A 140 -1.69 20.78 11.27
N ASP A 141 -0.57 21.04 10.59
CA ASP A 141 -0.42 22.17 9.67
C ASP A 141 -0.63 21.71 8.23
N ASP A 142 0.21 20.79 7.75
CA ASP A 142 0.25 20.32 6.35
C ASP A 142 -0.84 19.33 5.97
N LYS A 143 -1.58 18.79 6.95
CA LYS A 143 -2.65 17.80 6.77
C LYS A 143 -2.18 16.49 6.12
N LEU A 144 -0.89 16.17 6.19
CA LEU A 144 -0.33 14.95 5.63
C LEU A 144 -0.36 13.80 6.66
N PRO A 145 -0.77 12.58 6.25
CA PRO A 145 -0.69 11.42 7.12
C PRO A 145 0.74 11.16 7.59
N ARG A 146 0.89 10.82 8.87
CA ARG A 146 2.16 10.48 9.51
C ARG A 146 2.17 9.05 10.02
N MET A 147 1.02 8.57 10.49
CA MET A 147 0.85 7.18 10.88
C MET A 147 -0.61 6.76 10.72
N ALA A 148 -0.83 5.50 10.35
CA ALA A 148 -2.11 4.83 10.40
C ALA A 148 -1.97 3.51 11.16
N LYS A 149 -2.91 3.21 12.06
CA LYS A 149 -3.03 1.91 12.71
C LYS A 149 -4.40 1.33 12.42
N ALA A 150 -4.46 0.24 11.66
CA ALA A 150 -5.68 -0.45 11.29
C ALA A 150 -5.79 -1.78 12.05
N ILE A 151 -6.99 -2.06 12.56
CA ILE A 151 -7.40 -3.37 13.06
C ILE A 151 -8.53 -3.88 12.16
N PHE A 152 -8.35 -5.04 11.53
CA PHE A 152 -9.38 -5.67 10.71
C PHE A 152 -10.40 -6.36 11.61
N LEU A 153 -11.66 -5.96 11.48
CA LEU A 153 -12.71 -6.30 12.45
C LEU A 153 -13.36 -7.64 12.19
N GLU A 154 -13.44 -8.06 10.92
CA GLU A 154 -14.02 -9.33 10.50
C GLU A 154 -13.00 -10.48 10.51
N ASP A 155 -11.72 -10.17 10.67
CA ASP A 155 -10.69 -11.19 10.85
C ASP A 155 -10.71 -11.71 12.31
N PRO A 156 -10.91 -13.02 12.54
CA PRO A 156 -10.98 -13.59 13.90
C PRO A 156 -9.70 -13.34 14.73
N ALA A 157 -8.55 -13.26 14.07
CA ALA A 157 -7.26 -13.00 14.69
C ALA A 157 -6.97 -11.50 14.88
N ARG A 158 -7.87 -10.62 14.42
CA ARG A 158 -7.73 -9.16 14.51
C ARG A 158 -6.39 -8.72 13.95
N TYR A 159 -6.15 -9.07 12.68
CA TYR A 159 -4.98 -8.62 11.94
C TYR A 159 -4.80 -7.11 12.09
N ARG A 160 -3.54 -6.70 12.18
CA ARG A 160 -3.15 -5.34 12.50
C ARG A 160 -2.12 -4.86 11.50
N HIS A 161 -2.37 -3.70 10.89
CA HIS A 161 -1.36 -3.01 10.10
C HIS A 161 -1.04 -1.68 10.76
N THR A 162 0.24 -1.36 10.88
CA THR A 162 0.71 -0.01 11.20
C THR A 162 1.51 0.52 10.03
N VAL A 163 1.12 1.66 9.47
CA VAL A 163 1.85 2.33 8.39
C VAL A 163 2.39 3.64 8.92
N MET A 164 3.69 3.88 8.76
CA MET A 164 4.35 5.15 9.03
C MET A 164 4.71 5.82 7.71
N PHE A 165 4.40 7.10 7.58
CA PHE A 165 4.58 7.86 6.36
C PHE A 165 5.64 8.94 6.55
N SER A 166 6.60 9.00 5.61
CA SER A 166 7.68 10.00 5.60
C SER A 166 7.97 10.49 4.19
N ASP A 167 8.87 11.48 4.09
CA ASP A 167 9.44 11.97 2.82
C ASP A 167 8.40 12.44 1.80
N TRP A 168 7.30 12.99 2.31
CA TRP A 168 6.23 13.54 1.48
C TRP A 168 6.76 14.63 0.55
N LYS A 169 6.44 14.51 -0.72
CA LYS A 169 6.59 15.55 -1.73
C LYS A 169 5.28 15.68 -2.48
N ILE A 170 4.66 16.85 -2.37
CA ILE A 170 3.46 17.20 -3.13
C ILE A 170 3.91 17.82 -4.45
N ASP A 171 3.29 17.36 -5.54
CA ASP A 171 3.61 17.76 -6.91
C ASP A 171 5.11 17.82 -7.26
N PRO A 172 5.87 16.74 -7.00
CA PRO A 172 7.26 16.70 -7.40
C PRO A 172 7.36 16.72 -8.94
N PRO A 173 8.41 17.34 -9.51
CA PRO A 173 8.68 17.20 -10.94
C PRO A 173 8.98 15.74 -11.26
N LEU A 174 8.30 15.19 -12.26
CA LEU A 174 8.47 13.82 -12.72
C LEU A 174 8.85 13.82 -14.20
N ALA A 175 9.75 12.92 -14.59
CA ALA A 175 10.05 12.66 -16.00
C ALA A 175 8.82 12.06 -16.70
N ALA A 176 8.70 12.28 -18.01
CA ALA A 176 7.57 11.78 -18.80
C ALA A 176 7.43 10.25 -18.77
N ASP A 177 8.53 9.55 -18.54
CA ASP A 177 8.65 8.09 -18.48
C ASP A 177 8.72 7.56 -17.03
N ALA A 178 8.41 8.37 -16.01
CA ALA A 178 8.58 8.00 -14.59
C ALA A 178 7.82 6.74 -14.14
N PHE A 179 6.83 6.31 -14.93
CA PHE A 179 5.97 5.15 -14.71
C PHE A 179 6.11 4.06 -15.78
N ALA A 180 6.94 4.30 -16.80
CA ALA A 180 7.20 3.30 -17.83
C ALA A 180 8.06 2.16 -17.26
N PHE A 181 7.82 0.94 -17.76
CA PHE A 181 8.63 -0.22 -17.42
C PHE A 181 9.13 -0.90 -18.69
N THR A 182 10.43 -1.13 -18.74
CA THR A 182 11.08 -1.93 -19.79
C THR A 182 11.78 -3.09 -19.12
N ALA A 183 11.35 -4.32 -19.42
CA ALA A 183 11.94 -5.52 -18.86
C ALA A 183 13.43 -5.60 -19.20
N PRO A 184 14.34 -5.73 -18.21
CA PRO A 184 15.76 -5.93 -18.48
C PRO A 184 16.03 -7.21 -19.27
N ALA A 185 17.16 -7.26 -19.98
CA ALA A 185 17.56 -8.44 -20.74
C ALA A 185 17.62 -9.70 -19.83
N GLY A 186 17.06 -10.81 -20.32
CA GLY A 186 16.99 -12.07 -19.58
C GLY A 186 15.88 -12.14 -18.52
N THR A 187 14.96 -11.18 -18.49
CA THR A 187 13.77 -11.24 -17.63
C THR A 187 12.77 -12.26 -18.19
N ALA A 188 12.42 -13.26 -17.39
CA ALA A 188 11.39 -14.23 -17.73
C ALA A 188 9.99 -13.69 -17.38
N ARG A 189 9.02 -13.92 -18.28
CA ARG A 189 7.62 -13.57 -18.02
C ARG A 189 6.92 -14.68 -17.27
N ILE A 190 6.21 -14.31 -16.21
CA ILE A 190 5.35 -15.20 -15.43
C ILE A 190 3.90 -14.71 -15.46
N PRO A 191 2.92 -15.61 -15.28
CA PRO A 191 1.54 -15.21 -15.09
C PRO A 191 1.38 -14.34 -13.84
N PHE A 192 0.43 -13.40 -13.90
CA PHE A 192 0.00 -12.65 -12.74
C PHE A 192 -0.95 -13.54 -11.92
N ALA A 193 -0.46 -14.08 -10.80
CA ALA A 193 -1.17 -15.07 -10.00
C ALA A 193 -0.82 -14.92 -8.50
N PRO A 194 -1.69 -15.35 -7.59
CA PRO A 194 -1.42 -15.24 -6.16
C PRO A 194 -0.30 -16.22 -5.73
N PRO A 195 0.37 -15.96 -4.61
CA PRO A 195 1.36 -16.88 -4.04
C PRO A 195 0.81 -18.31 -3.91
N GLY A 196 1.62 -19.31 -4.28
CA GLY A 196 1.26 -20.74 -4.20
C GLY A 196 0.40 -21.28 -5.36
N ALA A 197 -0.10 -20.43 -6.27
CA ALA A 197 -0.91 -20.89 -7.41
C ALA A 197 -0.13 -21.79 -8.40
N MET A 198 1.19 -21.63 -8.51
CA MET A 198 2.04 -22.44 -9.40
C MET A 198 2.52 -23.76 -8.77
N GLU A 199 2.38 -23.94 -7.45
CA GLU A 199 2.88 -25.16 -6.77
C GLU A 199 1.96 -26.37 -6.92
N LYS A 200 0.71 -26.20 -7.36
CA LYS A 200 -0.26 -27.30 -7.55
C LYS A 200 -0.01 -28.19 -8.79
N GLY A 201 1.18 -28.09 -9.40
CA GLY A 201 1.55 -28.78 -10.64
C GLY A 201 2.75 -29.72 -10.54
N LYS A 202 3.12 -30.19 -9.34
CA LYS A 202 4.15 -31.22 -9.15
C LYS A 202 3.62 -32.43 -8.39
#